data_AF-A0A136JG93-F1
#
_entry.id   AF-A0A136JG93-F1
#
_cell.length_a   1.000
_cell.length_b   1.000
_cell.length_c   1.000
_cell.angle_alpha   90.00
_cell.angle_beta   90.00
_cell.angle_gamma   90.00
#
_symmetry.space_group_name_H-M   'P 1'
#
loop_
_entity.id
_entity.type
_entity.pdbx_description
1 polymer ?
#
loop_
_entity_poly.entity_id
_entity_poly.type
_entity_poly.pdbx_seq_one_letter_code
_entity_poly.pdbx_strand_id
1 'polypeptide(L)'
;MHGSSWQFDLSTRAIAIDTERPTDLSLDTIPALQDVEQRGKTTVIVVQNVDSAWQARLSSRLGVGHDFFDRHISEGPRAKEPWKAVFGSAVDEQKRPLSGFVADDTLFLVDGGVVPSGGLFDKQPWRTKLFVPVSTSRGGLRLAPVVSSSHMFSLFHTLQHFFSHEWHLNLFNDISLSADEILYLVASSTWTNKLALQKLGIRRIAFDIVPVQPDLRLNTQLHLEREQLADLTSGVNDMLKWMPERLHSDLARHNASYVGYPDDIGRQLLEEAGALDRFLMDTFQLLMSTISVMAAESGLHEARSAQKLMWLASIYLPLTLVASIFGMNIDVINESPAPWWACVVTLVFAALFTAAILMIFERLNAAEAPKAEQSGLRGVLP
;
A
#
# COMPACT_ATOMS: atom_id res chain seq x y z
N MET A 1 -16.65 -20.43 -5.91
CA MET A 1 -16.26 -19.35 -5.00
C MET A 1 -17.53 -18.65 -4.52
N HIS A 2 -18.06 -19.04 -3.36
CA HIS A 2 -19.15 -18.31 -2.73
C HIS A 2 -18.55 -17.06 -2.09
N GLY A 3 -18.93 -15.88 -2.59
CA GLY A 3 -18.62 -14.62 -1.94
C GLY A 3 -19.43 -14.52 -0.65
N SER A 4 -18.83 -14.88 0.48
CA SER A 4 -19.33 -14.48 1.78
C SER A 4 -19.30 -12.95 1.83
N SER A 5 -20.47 -12.31 1.80
CA SER A 5 -20.56 -10.89 2.15
C SER A 5 -20.11 -10.78 3.59
N TRP A 6 -18.92 -10.22 3.82
CA TRP A 6 -18.46 -9.87 5.14
C TRP A 6 -19.42 -8.82 5.69
N GLN A 7 -20.36 -9.24 6.53
CA GLN A 7 -21.20 -8.32 7.29
C GLN A 7 -20.29 -7.71 8.35
N PHE A 8 -19.96 -6.43 8.15
CA PHE A 8 -19.08 -5.69 9.04
C PHE A 8 -19.78 -5.46 10.37
N ASP A 9 -19.15 -5.88 11.46
CA ASP A 9 -19.61 -5.57 12.80
C ASP A 9 -18.98 -4.23 13.23
N LEU A 10 -19.71 -3.14 12.97
CA LEU A 10 -19.37 -1.78 13.43
C LEU A 10 -19.76 -1.55 14.89
N SER A 11 -20.10 -2.60 15.65
CA SER A 11 -20.45 -2.45 17.06
C SER A 11 -19.28 -1.91 17.87
N THR A 12 -19.61 -1.05 18.83
CA THR A 12 -18.67 -0.63 19.86
C THR A 12 -18.22 -1.86 20.65
N ARG A 13 -16.91 -2.08 20.74
CA ARG A 13 -16.32 -3.20 21.50
C ARG A 13 -15.39 -2.67 22.56
N ALA A 14 -15.48 -3.17 23.79
CA ALA A 14 -14.53 -2.91 24.85
C ALA A 14 -13.86 -4.21 25.26
N ILE A 15 -12.54 -4.21 25.47
CA ILE A 15 -11.78 -5.40 25.82
C ILE A 15 -10.80 -5.02 26.92
N ALA A 16 -10.81 -5.78 28.02
CA ALA A 16 -9.75 -5.73 29.02
C ALA A 16 -8.67 -6.73 28.62
N ILE A 17 -7.45 -6.24 28.49
CA ILE A 17 -6.25 -7.05 28.30
C ILE A 17 -5.57 -7.13 29.67
N ASP A 18 -5.74 -8.27 30.34
CA ASP A 18 -4.97 -8.70 31.50
C ASP A 18 -3.90 -9.71 31.03
N THR A 19 -2.80 -9.79 31.75
CA THR A 19 -1.67 -10.73 31.62
C THR A 19 -2.06 -12.18 31.37
N GLU A 20 -3.24 -12.62 31.85
CA GLU A 20 -3.63 -14.02 31.76
C GLU A 20 -4.54 -14.33 30.57
N ARG A 21 -5.56 -13.49 30.27
CA ARG A 21 -6.49 -13.67 29.13
C ARG A 21 -7.17 -12.35 28.71
N PRO A 22 -7.29 -12.05 27.40
CA PRO A 22 -8.17 -10.98 26.93
C PRO A 22 -9.63 -11.34 27.22
N THR A 23 -10.38 -10.41 27.81
CA THR A 23 -11.79 -10.59 28.16
C THR A 23 -12.64 -9.53 27.46
N ASP A 24 -13.63 -9.97 26.67
CA ASP A 24 -14.61 -9.07 26.06
C ASP A 24 -15.48 -8.43 27.14
N LEU A 25 -15.57 -7.11 27.12
CA LEU A 25 -16.39 -6.32 28.04
C LEU A 25 -17.65 -5.86 27.30
N SER A 26 -18.80 -6.18 27.88
CA SER A 26 -20.07 -5.56 27.53
C SER A 26 -20.13 -4.14 28.12
N LEU A 27 -20.93 -3.28 27.50
CA LEU A 27 -21.27 -1.94 28.01
C LEU A 27 -21.73 -1.95 29.47
N ASP A 28 -22.48 -2.98 29.85
CA ASP A 28 -23.08 -3.10 31.17
C ASP A 28 -22.09 -3.62 32.22
N THR A 29 -20.92 -4.12 31.79
CA THR A 29 -19.83 -4.58 32.66
C THR A 29 -18.77 -3.53 32.94
N ILE A 30 -18.87 -2.33 32.36
CA ILE A 30 -17.98 -1.20 32.68
C ILE A 30 -18.01 -0.84 34.18
N PRO A 31 -19.16 -0.85 34.89
CA PRO A 31 -19.18 -0.71 36.34
C PRO A 31 -18.41 -1.82 37.08
N ALA A 32 -18.35 -3.04 36.53
CA ALA A 32 -17.56 -4.15 37.09
C ALA A 32 -16.05 -3.98 36.88
N LEU A 33 -15.60 -2.98 36.11
CA LEU A 33 -14.19 -2.59 36.07
C LEU A 33 -13.73 -1.97 37.40
N GLN A 34 -14.66 -1.49 38.24
CA GLN A 34 -14.36 -1.12 39.63
C GLN A 34 -13.92 -2.35 40.46
N ASP A 35 -14.33 -3.57 40.09
CA ASP A 35 -13.87 -4.80 40.77
C ASP A 35 -12.50 -5.27 40.27
N VAL A 36 -12.06 -4.84 39.07
CA VAL A 36 -10.70 -5.13 38.56
C VAL A 36 -9.63 -4.44 39.43
N GLU A 37 -10.00 -3.33 40.07
CA GLU A 37 -9.21 -2.59 41.07
C GLU A 37 -8.72 -3.50 42.22
N GLN A 38 -9.45 -4.58 42.54
CA GLN A 38 -9.06 -5.51 43.62
C GLN A 38 -7.90 -6.46 43.23
N ARG A 39 -7.50 -6.51 41.95
CA ARG A 39 -6.50 -7.49 41.48
C ARG A 39 -5.06 -7.02 41.54
N GLY A 40 -4.80 -5.74 41.82
CA GLY A 40 -3.43 -5.20 41.92
C GLY A 40 -2.57 -5.42 40.66
N LYS A 41 -3.21 -5.53 39.49
CA LYS A 41 -2.56 -5.79 38.20
C LYS A 41 -2.85 -4.68 37.21
N THR A 42 -1.83 -4.28 36.46
CA THR A 42 -1.95 -3.33 35.35
C THR A 42 -2.92 -3.87 34.31
N THR A 43 -4.00 -3.15 34.08
CA THR A 43 -5.03 -3.55 33.10
C THR A 43 -5.07 -2.53 31.96
N VAL A 44 -4.96 -3.01 30.72
CA VAL A 44 -5.15 -2.15 29.54
C VAL A 44 -6.57 -2.36 29.02
N ILE A 45 -7.36 -1.28 29.02
CA ILE A 45 -8.73 -1.30 28.51
C ILE A 45 -8.74 -0.63 27.16
N VAL A 46 -9.16 -1.38 26.15
CA VAL A 46 -9.24 -0.91 24.77
C VAL A 46 -10.70 -0.83 24.37
N VAL A 47 -11.14 0.35 23.94
CA VAL A 47 -12.48 0.58 23.43
C VAL A 47 -12.39 0.95 21.96
N GLN A 48 -13.17 0.28 21.11
CA GLN A 48 -13.18 0.46 19.67
C GLN A 48 -14.52 0.88 19.13
N ASN A 49 -14.50 1.63 18.02
CA ASN A 49 -15.68 2.05 17.25
C ASN A 49 -16.74 2.74 18.10
N VAL A 50 -16.31 3.69 18.94
CA VAL A 50 -17.20 4.33 19.91
C VAL A 50 -18.30 5.12 19.20
N ASP A 51 -19.53 4.60 19.28
CA ASP A 51 -20.73 5.28 18.80
C ASP A 51 -21.07 6.52 19.64
N SER A 52 -21.90 7.43 19.11
CA SER A 52 -22.23 8.69 19.78
C SER A 52 -22.92 8.52 21.14
N ALA A 53 -23.69 7.44 21.33
CA ALA A 53 -24.30 7.15 22.63
C ALA A 53 -23.24 6.72 23.65
N TRP A 54 -22.23 5.98 23.22
CA TRP A 54 -21.09 5.56 24.02
C TRP A 54 -20.18 6.73 24.36
N GLN A 55 -19.89 7.60 23.39
CA GLN A 55 -19.18 8.86 23.63
C GLN A 55 -19.90 9.71 24.68
N ALA A 56 -21.24 9.81 24.61
CA ALA A 56 -22.02 10.55 25.60
C ALA A 56 -21.94 9.93 27.01
N ARG A 57 -22.00 8.61 27.11
CA ARG A 57 -21.85 7.88 28.38
C ARG A 57 -20.44 8.05 28.96
N LEU A 58 -19.41 7.87 28.13
CA LEU A 58 -18.02 8.02 28.54
C LEU A 58 -17.73 9.47 28.98
N SER A 59 -18.23 10.45 28.21
CA SER A 59 -18.11 11.88 28.54
C SER A 59 -18.76 12.21 29.88
N SER A 60 -19.99 11.74 30.10
CA SER A 60 -20.70 11.93 31.37
C SER A 60 -19.99 11.27 32.55
N ARG A 61 -19.41 10.08 32.36
CA ARG A 61 -18.73 9.32 33.41
C ARG A 61 -17.33 9.85 33.74
N LEU A 62 -16.57 10.22 32.72
CA LEU A 62 -15.20 10.73 32.87
C LEU A 62 -15.14 12.25 33.10
N GLY A 63 -16.27 12.96 33.02
CA GLY A 63 -16.31 14.43 33.12
C GLY A 63 -15.68 15.14 31.92
N VAL A 64 -15.57 14.44 30.79
CA VAL A 64 -15.00 14.94 29.53
C VAL A 64 -16.08 15.67 28.74
N GLY A 65 -15.73 16.71 27.98
CA GLY A 65 -16.68 17.38 27.10
C GLY A 65 -17.20 16.41 26.03
N HIS A 66 -18.51 16.44 25.74
CA HIS A 66 -19.11 15.57 24.71
C HIS A 66 -18.48 15.72 23.32
N ASP A 67 -17.99 16.92 23.03
CA ASP A 67 -17.33 17.27 21.78
C ASP A 67 -15.85 16.86 21.73
N PHE A 68 -15.29 16.31 22.82
CA PHE A 68 -13.89 15.90 22.88
C PHE A 68 -13.59 14.79 21.88
N PHE A 69 -14.41 13.74 21.88
CA PHE A 69 -14.20 12.58 20.99
C PHE A 69 -14.45 12.96 19.53
N ASP A 70 -15.49 13.75 19.26
CA ASP A 70 -15.79 14.25 17.92
C ASP A 70 -14.66 15.16 17.38
N ARG A 71 -14.13 16.07 18.21
CA ARG A 71 -12.95 16.87 17.85
C ARG A 71 -11.71 16.00 17.67
N HIS A 72 -11.53 14.97 18.50
CA HIS A 72 -10.37 14.07 18.40
C HIS A 72 -10.35 13.34 17.06
N ILE A 73 -11.53 12.87 16.64
CA ILE A 73 -11.73 12.19 15.37
C ILE A 73 -11.60 13.16 14.18
N SER A 74 -12.18 14.36 14.27
CA SER A 74 -12.32 15.28 13.14
C SER A 74 -11.14 16.25 12.96
N GLU A 75 -10.53 16.73 14.04
CA GLU A 75 -9.45 17.73 14.01
C GLU A 75 -8.06 17.08 14.03
N GLY A 76 -7.92 15.89 14.64
CA GLY A 76 -6.68 15.12 14.70
C GLY A 76 -5.43 15.97 15.05
N PRO A 77 -4.27 15.75 14.41
CA PRO A 77 -3.04 16.53 14.63
C PRO A 77 -3.06 17.96 14.07
N ARG A 78 -4.19 18.42 13.53
CA ARG A 78 -4.34 19.79 13.02
C ARG A 78 -4.87 20.77 14.08
N ALA A 79 -5.17 20.29 15.29
CA ALA A 79 -5.56 21.16 16.39
C ALA A 79 -4.47 22.21 16.66
N LYS A 80 -4.88 23.49 16.77
CA LYS A 80 -3.97 24.63 16.98
C LYS A 80 -3.33 24.60 18.37
N GLU A 81 -4.04 24.04 19.33
CA GLU A 81 -3.60 23.91 20.73
C GLU A 81 -3.22 22.45 21.01
N PRO A 82 -2.18 22.20 21.84
CA PRO A 82 -2.00 20.87 22.41
C PRO A 82 -3.28 20.48 23.12
N TRP A 83 -3.65 19.21 22.98
CA TRP A 83 -4.77 18.68 23.73
C TRP A 83 -4.44 18.92 25.20
N LYS A 84 -5.12 19.85 25.86
CA LYS A 84 -5.20 19.83 27.30
C LYS A 84 -5.92 18.53 27.59
N ALA A 85 -5.15 17.47 27.81
CA ALA A 85 -5.71 16.22 28.24
C ALA A 85 -6.65 16.54 29.39
N VAL A 86 -7.75 15.82 29.43
CA VAL A 86 -8.59 15.69 30.62
C VAL A 86 -7.70 15.39 31.85
N PHE A 87 -6.52 14.83 31.62
CA PHE A 87 -5.39 14.69 32.53
C PHE A 87 -4.32 15.79 32.31
N GLY A 88 -4.57 17.01 32.80
CA GLY A 88 -3.56 18.09 32.81
C GLY A 88 -2.24 17.74 33.50
N SER A 89 -1.22 18.58 33.30
CA SER A 89 0.11 18.42 33.92
C SER A 89 0.17 18.87 35.38
N ALA A 90 -0.81 19.66 35.82
CA ALA A 90 -1.02 20.09 37.20
C ALA A 90 -2.26 19.39 37.78
N VAL A 91 -2.21 19.03 39.07
CA VAL A 91 -3.25 18.23 39.77
C VAL A 91 -4.65 18.88 39.70
N ASP A 92 -4.69 20.20 39.62
CA ASP A 92 -5.85 21.08 39.51
C ASP A 92 -6.38 21.25 38.08
N GLU A 93 -5.57 20.98 37.07
CA GLU A 93 -5.98 20.94 35.66
C GLU A 93 -6.41 19.55 35.19
N GLN A 94 -6.06 18.50 35.95
CA GLN A 94 -6.61 17.17 35.76
C GLN A 94 -8.09 17.21 36.17
N LYS A 95 -8.99 17.18 35.18
CA LYS A 95 -10.32 16.61 35.40
C LYS A 95 -10.13 15.13 35.65
N ARG A 96 -9.67 14.77 36.85
CA ARG A 96 -9.61 13.39 37.28
C ARG A 96 -11.00 12.80 37.03
N PRO A 97 -11.10 11.57 36.49
CA PRO A 97 -12.32 10.80 36.65
C PRO A 97 -12.73 10.93 38.11
N LEU A 98 -14.02 11.19 38.38
CA LEU A 98 -14.55 11.32 39.74
C LEU A 98 -13.81 10.34 40.66
N SER A 99 -13.10 10.86 41.67
CA SER A 99 -12.17 10.08 42.50
C SER A 99 -12.74 8.70 42.85
N GLY A 100 -12.04 7.62 42.49
CA GLY A 100 -12.48 6.22 42.68
C GLY A 100 -13.02 5.51 41.43
N PHE A 101 -12.70 5.98 40.22
CA PHE A 101 -13.20 5.37 38.97
C PHE A 101 -12.16 4.51 38.22
N VAL A 102 -10.87 4.78 38.38
CA VAL A 102 -9.79 4.11 37.63
C VAL A 102 -8.57 4.02 38.55
N ALA A 103 -8.03 2.82 38.76
CA ALA A 103 -6.78 2.63 39.48
C ALA A 103 -5.64 3.37 38.77
N ASP A 104 -4.63 3.83 39.52
CA ASP A 104 -3.43 4.47 38.96
C ASP A 104 -2.72 3.59 37.90
N ASP A 105 -2.97 2.27 37.91
CA ASP A 105 -2.35 1.27 37.03
C ASP A 105 -3.20 0.87 35.80
N THR A 106 -4.26 1.62 35.45
CA THR A 106 -5.14 1.27 34.32
C THR A 106 -4.94 2.20 33.12
N LEU A 107 -4.55 1.64 31.97
CA LEU A 107 -4.39 2.38 30.71
C LEU A 107 -5.68 2.29 29.88
N PHE A 108 -6.33 3.43 29.62
CA PHE A 108 -7.57 3.48 28.83
C PHE A 108 -7.29 3.98 27.41
N LEU A 109 -7.45 3.11 26.42
CA LEU A 109 -7.24 3.40 25.00
C LEU A 109 -8.58 3.44 24.29
N VAL A 110 -8.96 4.62 23.80
CA VAL A 110 -10.22 4.82 23.08
C VAL A 110 -9.91 5.08 21.61
N ASP A 111 -10.41 4.20 20.75
CA ASP A 111 -10.44 4.41 19.31
C ASP A 111 -11.62 5.30 18.94
N GLY A 112 -11.41 6.18 17.99
CA GLY A 112 -12.48 6.96 17.39
C GLY A 112 -13.46 6.08 16.62
N GLY A 113 -14.72 6.49 16.53
CA GLY A 113 -15.63 5.89 15.57
C GLY A 113 -15.05 6.00 14.16
N VAL A 114 -15.05 4.90 13.41
CA VAL A 114 -14.72 4.93 11.97
C VAL A 114 -15.81 5.73 11.28
N VAL A 115 -15.57 7.01 11.03
CA VAL A 115 -16.48 7.83 10.22
C VAL A 115 -16.22 7.48 8.76
N PRO A 116 -17.14 6.81 8.05
CA PRO A 116 -17.02 6.70 6.60
C PRO A 116 -17.06 8.12 6.04
N SER A 117 -15.97 8.57 5.43
CA SER A 117 -15.86 9.88 4.79
C SER A 117 -16.90 9.98 3.68
N GLY A 118 -18.07 10.58 3.98
CA GLY A 118 -19.23 10.67 3.10
C GLY A 118 -19.12 11.66 1.94
N GLY A 119 -17.91 12.03 1.53
CA GLY A 119 -17.69 12.94 0.40
C GLY A 119 -17.84 12.21 -0.94
N LEU A 120 -18.67 12.72 -1.85
CA LEU A 120 -18.89 12.18 -3.20
C LEU A 120 -17.60 12.05 -4.06
N PHE A 121 -16.50 12.65 -3.62
CA PHE A 121 -15.18 12.60 -4.27
C PHE A 121 -14.07 11.99 -3.39
N ASP A 122 -14.38 11.57 -2.16
CA ASP A 122 -13.38 11.02 -1.24
C ASP A 122 -13.26 9.50 -1.48
N LYS A 123 -12.67 9.15 -2.62
CA LYS A 123 -12.60 7.78 -3.14
C LYS A 123 -11.72 6.82 -2.31
N GLN A 124 -11.32 7.15 -1.08
CA GLN A 124 -10.54 6.24 -0.24
C GLN A 124 -11.07 6.12 1.20
N PRO A 125 -12.23 5.46 1.42
CA PRO A 125 -12.74 5.13 2.76
C PRO A 125 -11.84 4.16 3.56
N TRP A 126 -10.70 3.73 3.01
CA TRP A 126 -9.78 2.75 3.59
C TRP A 126 -8.59 3.35 4.37
N ARG A 127 -8.60 4.67 4.65
CA ARG A 127 -7.51 5.34 5.40
C ARG A 127 -7.94 5.76 6.80
N THR A 128 -8.45 4.82 7.59
CA THR A 128 -8.62 5.06 9.02
C THR A 128 -7.23 5.22 9.65
N LYS A 129 -6.92 6.44 10.07
CA LYS A 129 -5.73 6.74 10.84
C LYS A 129 -6.09 6.64 12.31
N LEU A 130 -5.39 5.79 13.04
CA LEU A 130 -5.55 5.70 14.48
C LEU A 130 -4.63 6.71 15.16
N PHE A 131 -5.25 7.57 15.97
CA PHE A 131 -4.58 8.48 16.87
C PHE A 131 -4.92 8.12 18.31
N VAL A 132 -3.89 7.78 19.09
CA VAL A 132 -4.04 7.56 20.52
C VAL A 132 -3.76 8.87 21.24
N PRO A 133 -4.68 9.38 22.08
CA PRO A 133 -4.45 10.65 22.77
C PRO A 133 -3.24 10.53 23.71
N VAL A 134 -2.29 11.45 23.59
CA VAL A 134 -1.17 11.62 24.53
C VAL A 134 -1.22 13.06 25.00
N SER A 135 -1.18 13.28 26.32
CA SER A 135 -1.39 14.59 26.94
C SER A 135 -0.40 15.67 26.52
N THR A 136 0.76 15.26 25.98
CA THR A 136 1.85 16.13 25.57
C THR A 136 1.87 16.41 24.06
N SER A 137 1.10 15.70 23.23
CA SER A 137 1.17 15.82 21.77
C SER A 137 -0.03 16.54 21.15
N ARG A 138 0.22 17.39 20.16
CA ARG A 138 -0.83 18.04 19.36
C ARG A 138 -1.41 17.01 18.37
N GLY A 139 -2.49 16.34 18.75
CA GLY A 139 -3.20 15.38 17.89
C GLY A 139 -3.20 13.93 18.31
N GLY A 140 -2.54 13.60 19.42
CA GLY A 140 -2.27 12.22 19.78
C GLY A 140 -1.10 11.60 19.00
N LEU A 141 -0.72 10.41 19.43
CA LEU A 141 0.30 9.57 18.81
C LEU A 141 -0.33 8.70 17.74
N ARG A 142 0.21 8.78 16.53
CA ARG A 142 -0.26 7.97 15.41
C ARG A 142 0.31 6.56 15.48
N LEU A 143 -0.57 5.55 15.45
CA LEU A 143 -0.16 4.15 15.35
C LEU A 143 -0.23 3.63 13.92
N ALA A 144 0.67 2.70 13.60
CA ALA A 144 0.75 2.10 12.28
C ALA A 144 -0.36 1.05 12.09
N PRO A 145 -1.04 0.99 10.93
CA PRO A 145 -1.84 -0.16 10.58
C PRO A 145 -0.95 -1.38 10.34
N VAL A 146 -1.15 -2.42 11.15
CA VAL A 146 -0.33 -3.66 11.10
C VAL A 146 -0.86 -4.68 10.08
N VAL A 147 -2.12 -4.60 9.65
CA VAL A 147 -2.72 -5.60 8.74
C VAL A 147 -2.65 -5.13 7.29
N SER A 148 -2.01 -5.96 6.44
CA SER A 148 -1.68 -5.64 5.04
C SER A 148 -2.82 -5.89 4.03
N SER A 149 -3.83 -6.70 4.35
CA SER A 149 -4.72 -7.28 3.33
C SER A 149 -6.22 -7.09 3.56
N SER A 150 -6.65 -6.47 4.67
CA SER A 150 -8.05 -6.33 5.02
C SER A 150 -8.37 -4.85 5.20
N HIS A 151 -9.41 -4.38 4.51
CA HIS A 151 -9.86 -2.98 4.45
C HIS A 151 -10.27 -2.34 5.79
N MET A 152 -9.95 -2.96 6.92
CA MET A 152 -10.33 -2.50 8.25
C MET A 152 -9.15 -2.59 9.18
N PHE A 153 -8.65 -1.42 9.55
CA PHE A 153 -7.79 -1.29 10.70
C PHE A 153 -8.59 -1.57 11.97
N SER A 154 -8.07 -2.46 12.82
CA SER A 154 -8.58 -2.66 14.17
C SER A 154 -7.43 -2.38 15.14
N LEU A 155 -7.63 -1.38 16.01
CA LEU A 155 -6.72 -1.12 17.13
C LEU A 155 -6.52 -2.39 17.96
N PHE A 156 -7.57 -3.23 18.08
CA PHE A 156 -7.53 -4.45 18.86
C PHE A 156 -6.54 -5.43 18.25
N HIS A 157 -6.64 -5.70 16.94
CA HIS A 157 -5.71 -6.61 16.29
C HIS A 157 -4.27 -6.10 16.36
N THR A 158 -4.08 -4.79 16.30
CA THR A 158 -2.76 -4.14 16.42
C THR A 158 -2.18 -4.34 17.81
N LEU A 159 -2.96 -4.07 18.86
CA LEU A 159 -2.55 -4.29 20.25
C LEU A 159 -2.42 -5.76 20.59
N GLN A 160 -3.32 -6.62 20.13
CA GLN A 160 -3.23 -8.06 20.31
C GLN A 160 -1.94 -8.61 19.70
N HIS A 161 -1.56 -8.15 18.50
CA HIS A 161 -0.28 -8.50 17.91
C HIS A 161 0.90 -7.92 18.67
N PHE A 162 0.78 -6.72 19.25
CA PHE A 162 1.80 -6.19 20.14
C PHE A 162 1.93 -7.10 21.38
N PHE A 163 0.87 -7.29 22.15
CA PHE A 163 0.86 -8.09 23.38
C PHE A 163 1.06 -9.60 23.18
N SER A 164 1.06 -10.12 21.94
CA SER A 164 1.38 -11.53 21.68
C SER A 164 2.85 -11.87 21.93
N HIS A 165 3.73 -10.86 21.94
CA HIS A 165 5.13 -11.06 22.26
C HIS A 165 5.35 -11.02 23.78
N GLU A 166 5.90 -12.11 24.31
CA GLU A 166 6.15 -12.31 25.75
C GLU A 166 6.97 -11.18 26.37
N TRP A 167 7.96 -10.64 25.64
CA TRP A 167 8.79 -9.54 26.12
C TRP A 167 8.00 -8.23 26.32
N HIS A 168 6.96 -7.98 25.51
CA HIS A 168 6.11 -6.82 25.73
C HIS A 168 5.30 -6.98 27.00
N LEU A 169 4.86 -8.19 27.36
CA LEU A 169 4.12 -8.43 28.61
C LEU A 169 5.03 -8.32 29.84
N ASN A 170 6.26 -8.83 29.76
CA ASN A 170 7.25 -8.70 30.82
C ASN A 170 7.55 -7.23 31.15
N LEU A 171 7.51 -6.37 30.12
CA LEU A 171 7.65 -4.92 30.25
C LEU A 171 6.63 -4.29 31.21
N PHE A 172 5.38 -4.76 31.20
CA PHE A 172 4.31 -4.25 32.08
C PHE A 172 4.37 -4.85 33.48
N ASN A 173 4.92 -6.06 33.61
CA ASN A 173 4.95 -6.77 34.89
C ASN A 173 6.12 -6.36 35.77
N ASP A 174 7.28 -6.12 35.17
CA ASP A 174 8.52 -5.91 35.93
C ASP A 174 8.78 -4.43 36.22
N ILE A 175 8.14 -3.52 35.47
CA ILE A 175 8.55 -2.12 35.40
C ILE A 175 7.33 -1.22 35.42
N SER A 176 7.29 -0.29 36.38
CA SER A 176 6.27 0.75 36.48
C SER A 176 6.50 1.81 35.40
N LEU A 177 6.11 1.50 34.16
CA LEU A 177 6.17 2.45 33.05
C LEU A 177 4.99 3.41 33.09
N SER A 178 5.29 4.66 32.79
CA SER A 178 4.29 5.68 32.52
C SER A 178 3.50 5.37 31.24
N ALA A 179 2.28 5.90 31.17
CA ALA A 179 1.42 5.72 30.00
C ALA A 179 2.05 6.26 28.70
N ASP A 180 2.78 7.37 28.76
CA ASP A 180 3.52 7.92 27.63
C ASP A 180 4.62 6.96 27.15
N GLU A 181 5.40 6.36 28.06
CA GLU A 181 6.42 5.38 27.71
C GLU A 181 5.86 4.18 26.95
N ILE A 182 4.79 3.59 27.49
CA ILE A 182 4.10 2.47 26.87
C ILE A 182 3.63 2.83 25.47
N LEU A 183 3.02 4.00 25.30
CA LEU A 183 2.46 4.42 24.02
C LEU A 183 3.54 4.63 22.95
N TYR A 184 4.67 5.23 23.29
CA TYR A 184 5.80 5.38 22.35
C TYR A 184 6.48 4.04 22.02
N LEU A 185 6.52 3.10 22.96
CA LEU A 185 6.98 1.73 22.69
C LEU A 185 6.02 0.97 21.76
N VAL A 186 4.70 1.10 21.97
CA VAL A 186 3.70 0.54 21.06
C VAL A 186 3.80 1.17 19.67
N ALA A 187 3.94 2.50 19.58
CA ALA A 187 4.08 3.18 18.30
C ALA A 187 5.34 2.73 17.55
N SER A 188 6.50 2.76 18.19
CA SER A 188 7.76 2.34 17.56
C SER A 188 7.72 0.87 17.10
N SER A 189 7.17 -0.03 17.91
CA SER A 189 6.99 -1.45 17.56
C SER A 189 6.04 -1.65 16.37
N THR A 190 4.90 -0.95 16.35
CA THR A 190 3.93 -1.05 15.25
C THR A 190 4.48 -0.48 13.94
N TRP A 191 5.21 0.65 13.98
CA TRP A 191 5.89 1.20 12.81
C TRP A 191 6.99 0.27 12.28
N THR A 192 7.74 -0.38 13.18
CA THR A 192 8.75 -1.38 12.81
C THR A 192 8.14 -2.56 12.08
N ASN A 193 7.04 -3.10 12.61
CA ASN A 193 6.33 -4.20 11.97
C ASN A 193 5.77 -3.78 10.60
N LYS A 194 5.19 -2.58 10.49
CA LYS A 194 4.70 -2.05 9.21
C LYS A 194 5.81 -1.93 8.18
N LEU A 195 6.99 -1.43 8.56
CA LEU A 195 8.14 -1.35 7.65
C LEU A 195 8.61 -2.74 7.19
N ALA A 196 8.66 -3.71 8.11
CA ALA A 196 9.03 -5.08 7.78
C ALA A 196 8.05 -5.70 6.76
N LEU A 197 6.74 -5.47 6.92
CA LEU A 197 5.72 -5.93 5.98
C LEU A 197 5.87 -5.27 4.60
N GLN A 198 6.09 -3.95 4.55
CA GLN A 198 6.34 -3.23 3.30
C GLN A 198 7.59 -3.73 2.59
N LYS A 199 8.67 -3.97 3.35
CA LYS A 199 9.93 -4.54 2.83
C LYS A 199 9.71 -5.90 2.18
N LEU A 200 8.89 -6.76 2.79
CA LEU A 200 8.51 -8.06 2.20
C LEU A 200 7.68 -7.88 0.93
N GLY A 201 6.69 -6.97 0.94
CA GLY A 201 5.84 -6.68 -0.22
C GLY A 201 6.65 -6.19 -1.43
N ILE A 202 7.50 -5.18 -1.22
CA ILE A 202 8.36 -4.62 -2.28
C ILE A 202 9.36 -5.66 -2.79
N ARG A 203 10.00 -6.44 -1.90
CA ARG A 203 10.92 -7.51 -2.31
C ARG A 203 10.23 -8.59 -3.14
N ARG A 204 9.02 -8.99 -2.75
CA ARG A 204 8.22 -9.96 -3.50
C ARG A 204 7.93 -9.46 -4.91
N ILE A 205 7.52 -8.19 -5.07
CA ILE A 205 7.29 -7.61 -6.38
C ILE A 205 8.59 -7.63 -7.20
N ALA A 206 9.69 -7.13 -6.62
CA ALA A 206 10.97 -6.99 -7.30
C ALA A 206 11.58 -8.32 -7.76
N PHE A 207 11.57 -9.36 -6.91
CA PHE A 207 12.29 -10.61 -7.18
C PHE A 207 11.40 -11.72 -7.71
N ASP A 208 10.13 -11.79 -7.32
CA ASP A 208 9.28 -12.93 -7.68
C ASP A 208 8.36 -12.61 -8.86
N ILE A 209 7.89 -11.36 -8.97
CA ILE A 209 6.83 -11.01 -9.92
C ILE A 209 7.39 -10.34 -11.18
N VAL A 210 8.23 -9.32 -11.02
CA VAL A 210 8.83 -8.58 -12.15
C VAL A 210 9.55 -9.50 -13.15
N PRO A 211 10.39 -10.47 -12.72
CA PRO A 211 11.11 -11.32 -13.67
C PRO A 211 10.21 -12.33 -14.40
N VAL A 212 9.09 -12.73 -13.80
CA VAL A 212 8.23 -13.80 -14.33
C VAL A 212 7.14 -13.23 -15.22
N GLN A 213 6.49 -12.13 -14.81
CA GLN A 213 5.35 -11.52 -15.51
C GLN A 213 5.36 -9.99 -15.32
N PRO A 214 6.18 -9.25 -16.08
CA PRO A 214 6.15 -7.80 -16.03
C PRO A 214 4.83 -7.27 -16.63
N ASP A 215 4.05 -6.57 -15.82
CA ASP A 215 2.75 -6.01 -16.20
C ASP A 215 2.63 -4.56 -15.70
N LEU A 216 1.91 -3.72 -16.44
CA LEU A 216 1.57 -2.35 -16.03
C LEU A 216 0.81 -2.31 -14.70
N ARG A 217 0.11 -3.39 -14.33
CA ARG A 217 -0.56 -3.46 -13.01
C ARG A 217 0.44 -3.42 -11.84
N LEU A 218 1.65 -3.94 -12.05
CA LEU A 218 2.73 -3.88 -11.05
C LEU A 218 3.18 -2.44 -10.82
N ASN A 219 3.11 -1.58 -11.85
CA ASN A 219 3.40 -0.15 -11.70
C ASN A 219 2.45 0.50 -10.70
N THR A 220 1.14 0.21 -10.81
CA THR A 220 0.14 0.70 -9.85
C THR A 220 0.41 0.16 -8.45
N GLN A 221 0.78 -1.12 -8.31
CA GLN A 221 1.12 -1.70 -7.01
C GLN A 221 2.35 -1.04 -6.38
N LEU A 222 3.42 -0.84 -7.15
CA LEU A 222 4.62 -0.14 -6.68
C LEU A 222 4.31 1.32 -6.28
N HIS A 223 3.38 1.99 -6.97
CA HIS A 223 2.92 3.33 -6.57
C HIS A 223 2.17 3.31 -5.24
N LEU A 224 1.35 2.28 -5.01
CA LEU A 224 0.68 2.09 -3.72
C LEU A 224 1.71 1.83 -2.60
N GLU A 225 2.69 0.96 -2.83
CA GLU A 225 3.78 0.71 -1.86
C GLU A 225 4.56 2.00 -1.55
N ARG A 226 4.87 2.80 -2.57
CA ARG A 226 5.53 4.09 -2.40
C ARG A 226 4.70 5.06 -1.55
N GLU A 227 3.41 5.13 -1.82
CA GLU A 227 2.50 5.96 -1.03
C GLU A 227 2.45 5.49 0.44
N GLN A 228 2.37 4.18 0.67
CA GLN A 228 2.37 3.63 2.02
C GLN A 228 3.70 3.88 2.76
N LEU A 229 4.82 3.89 2.05
CA LEU A 229 6.14 4.21 2.59
C LEU A 229 6.27 5.70 2.94
N ALA A 230 5.73 6.58 2.10
CA ALA A 230 5.63 8.02 2.39
C ALA A 230 4.76 8.27 3.62
N ASP A 231 3.64 7.57 3.74
CA ASP A 231 2.76 7.63 4.92
C ASP A 231 3.44 7.12 6.19
N LEU A 232 4.24 6.05 6.08
CA LEU A 232 5.08 5.55 7.18
C LEU A 232 6.11 6.60 7.60
N THR A 233 6.84 7.17 6.64
CA THR A 233 7.86 8.20 6.89
C THR A 233 7.24 9.42 7.58
N SER A 234 6.07 9.88 7.12
CA SER A 234 5.33 10.95 7.78
C SER A 234 4.93 10.58 9.20
N GLY A 235 4.39 9.37 9.41
CA GLY A 235 3.96 8.91 10.74
C GLY A 235 5.10 8.79 11.76
N VAL A 236 6.26 8.29 11.33
CA VAL A 236 7.46 8.20 12.17
C VAL A 236 8.03 9.58 12.48
N ASN A 237 8.06 10.50 11.50
CA ASN A 237 8.45 11.89 11.75
C ASN A 237 7.52 12.58 12.75
N ASP A 238 6.20 12.37 12.64
CA ASP A 238 5.23 12.89 13.59
C ASP A 238 5.47 12.32 15.00
N MET A 239 5.72 11.01 15.11
CA MET A 239 6.09 10.36 16.38
C MET A 239 7.33 10.99 17.02
N LEU A 240 8.41 11.14 16.25
CA LEU A 240 9.67 11.71 16.75
C LEU A 240 9.51 13.19 17.14
N LYS A 241 8.75 13.95 16.36
CA LYS A 241 8.53 15.39 16.59
C LYS A 241 7.83 15.68 17.93
N TRP A 242 6.91 14.82 18.33
CA TRP A 242 6.10 15.02 19.54
C TRP A 242 6.60 14.23 20.76
N MET A 243 7.71 13.51 20.60
CA MET A 243 8.29 12.70 21.66
C MET A 243 8.81 13.58 22.82
N PRO A 244 8.47 13.27 24.08
CA PRO A 244 9.01 13.99 25.23
C PRO A 244 10.52 13.79 25.36
N GLU A 245 11.29 14.85 25.60
CA GLU A 245 12.75 14.77 25.78
C GLU A 245 13.16 13.88 26.97
N ARG A 246 12.32 13.85 28.02
CA ARG A 246 12.54 13.02 29.21
C ARG A 246 12.45 11.52 28.94
N LEU A 247 11.72 11.12 27.89
CA LEU A 247 11.36 9.73 27.63
C LEU A 247 12.59 8.82 27.56
N HIS A 248 13.64 9.27 26.87
CA HIS A 248 14.88 8.51 26.75
C HIS A 248 15.55 8.32 28.13
N SER A 249 15.59 9.39 28.93
CA SER A 249 16.19 9.33 30.26
C SER A 249 15.38 8.52 31.26
N ASP A 250 14.04 8.55 31.17
CA ASP A 250 13.15 7.81 32.05
C ASP A 250 13.23 6.31 31.72
N LEU A 251 13.17 5.93 30.43
CA LEU A 251 13.41 4.55 29.98
C LEU A 251 14.81 4.04 30.35
N ALA A 252 15.85 4.88 30.28
CA ALA A 252 17.20 4.51 30.67
C ALA A 252 17.34 4.21 32.18
N ARG A 253 16.54 4.87 33.04
CA ARG A 253 16.53 4.59 34.50
C ARG A 253 15.99 3.20 34.81
N HIS A 254 15.13 2.66 33.97
CA HIS A 254 14.57 1.32 34.12
C HIS A 254 15.54 0.19 33.69
N ASN A 255 16.83 0.49 33.55
CA ASN A 255 18.00 -0.37 33.35
C ASN A 255 17.74 -1.86 33.02
N ALA A 256 18.09 -2.22 31.77
CA ALA A 256 18.51 -3.55 31.28
C ALA A 256 17.43 -4.57 30.87
N SER A 257 16.96 -4.47 29.62
CA SER A 257 16.89 -5.56 28.60
C SER A 257 15.98 -5.18 27.43
N TYR A 258 15.82 -3.89 27.13
CA TYR A 258 14.93 -3.41 26.07
C TYR A 258 15.57 -3.54 24.68
N VAL A 259 14.72 -3.74 23.68
CA VAL A 259 15.11 -3.91 22.26
C VAL A 259 15.62 -2.59 21.64
N GLY A 260 15.38 -1.44 22.27
CA GLY A 260 15.90 -0.14 21.85
C GLY A 260 15.06 1.02 22.38
N TYR A 261 15.56 2.24 22.23
CA TYR A 261 14.83 3.45 22.58
C TYR A 261 13.93 3.91 21.41
N PRO A 262 12.70 4.40 21.66
CA PRO A 262 11.80 4.83 20.61
C PRO A 262 12.38 5.90 19.66
N ASP A 263 13.26 6.78 20.16
CA ASP A 263 13.92 7.79 19.33
C ASP A 263 14.96 7.19 18.39
N ASP A 264 15.79 6.28 18.89
CA ASP A 264 16.77 5.54 18.08
C ASP A 264 16.09 4.64 17.06
N ILE A 265 15.05 3.91 17.47
CA ILE A 265 14.22 3.10 16.58
C ILE A 265 13.59 3.99 15.50
N GLY A 266 13.02 5.14 15.87
CA GLY A 266 12.43 6.06 14.90
C GLY A 266 13.44 6.57 13.87
N ARG A 267 14.66 6.91 14.27
CA ARG A 267 15.73 7.32 13.34
C ARG A 267 16.12 6.17 12.42
N GLN A 268 16.33 4.97 12.96
CA GLN A 268 16.63 3.78 12.17
C GLN A 268 15.51 3.48 11.16
N LEU A 269 14.24 3.59 11.56
CA LEU A 269 13.10 3.40 10.66
C LEU A 269 13.11 4.39 9.50
N LEU A 270 13.47 5.66 9.72
CA LEU A 270 13.58 6.66 8.66
C LEU A 270 14.74 6.35 7.70
N GLU A 271 15.88 5.90 8.23
CA GLU A 271 17.02 5.49 7.41
C GLU A 271 16.68 4.26 6.55
N GLU A 272 16.08 3.24 7.15
CA GLU A 272 15.65 2.03 6.47
C GLU A 272 14.54 2.31 5.45
N ALA A 273 13.57 3.18 5.78
CA ALA A 273 12.54 3.62 4.85
C ALA A 273 13.16 4.37 3.65
N GLY A 274 14.15 5.23 3.88
CA GLY A 274 14.89 5.91 2.82
C GLY A 274 15.66 4.95 1.92
N ALA A 275 16.28 3.91 2.50
CA ALA A 275 16.93 2.86 1.72
C ALA A 275 15.92 2.04 0.90
N LEU A 276 14.75 1.74 1.49
CA LEU A 276 13.68 1.00 0.83
C LEU A 276 13.03 1.81 -0.31
N ASP A 277 12.90 3.13 -0.18
CA ASP A 277 12.39 4.01 -1.26
C ASP A 277 13.32 3.99 -2.47
N ARG A 278 14.65 4.04 -2.25
CA ARG A 278 15.63 3.88 -3.34
C ARG A 278 15.51 2.53 -4.03
N PHE A 279 15.43 1.45 -3.26
CA PHE A 279 15.23 0.10 -3.80
C PHE A 279 13.92 -0.01 -4.60
N LEU A 280 12.86 0.65 -4.13
CA LEU A 280 11.57 0.73 -4.83
C LEU A 280 11.71 1.49 -6.17
N MET A 281 12.47 2.60 -6.20
CA MET A 281 12.78 3.34 -7.44
C MET A 281 13.57 2.48 -8.43
N ASP A 282 14.57 1.73 -7.97
CA ASP A 282 15.34 0.81 -8.82
C ASP A 282 14.42 -0.28 -9.40
N THR A 283 13.48 -0.78 -8.58
CA THR A 283 12.47 -1.75 -9.01
C THR A 283 11.54 -1.19 -10.09
N PHE A 284 11.11 0.07 -9.98
CA PHE A 284 10.35 0.74 -11.04
C PHE A 284 11.14 0.81 -12.36
N GLN A 285 12.42 1.20 -12.28
CA GLN A 285 13.27 1.30 -13.48
C GLN A 285 13.44 -0.07 -14.15
N LEU A 286 13.68 -1.11 -13.35
CA LEU A 286 13.78 -2.48 -13.84
C LEU A 286 12.48 -2.94 -14.52
N LEU A 287 11.32 -2.69 -13.89
CA LEU A 287 10.02 -3.01 -14.47
C LEU A 287 9.80 -2.30 -15.82
N MET A 288 10.06 -1.00 -15.88
CA MET A 288 9.86 -0.21 -17.10
C MET A 288 10.81 -0.62 -18.22
N SER A 289 12.06 -0.94 -17.89
CA SER A 289 13.04 -1.49 -18.84
C SER A 289 12.56 -2.83 -19.40
N THR A 290 12.09 -3.73 -18.53
CA THR A 290 11.60 -5.06 -18.93
C THR A 290 10.36 -4.97 -19.81
N ILE A 291 9.38 -4.12 -19.45
CA ILE A 291 8.19 -3.88 -20.27
C ILE A 291 8.57 -3.32 -21.64
N SER A 292 9.54 -2.41 -21.69
CA SER A 292 9.99 -1.78 -22.94
C SER A 292 10.67 -2.79 -23.86
N VAL A 293 11.51 -3.68 -23.32
CA VAL A 293 12.12 -4.80 -24.07
C VAL A 293 11.05 -5.73 -24.63
N MET A 294 10.07 -6.13 -23.81
CA MET A 294 8.98 -7.00 -24.27
C MET A 294 8.09 -6.35 -25.33
N ALA A 295 7.82 -5.05 -25.21
CA ALA A 295 7.08 -4.30 -26.22
C ALA A 295 7.87 -4.23 -27.54
N ALA A 296 9.19 -4.03 -27.48
CA ALA A 296 10.05 -4.05 -28.67
C ALA A 296 10.09 -5.43 -29.34
N GLU A 297 10.20 -6.51 -28.57
CA GLU A 297 10.14 -7.88 -29.11
C GLU A 297 8.79 -8.18 -29.77
N SER A 298 7.69 -7.76 -29.14
CA SER A 298 6.34 -7.90 -29.69
C SER A 298 6.20 -7.12 -31.00
N GLY A 299 6.71 -5.88 -31.04
CA GLY A 299 6.74 -5.07 -32.25
C GLY A 299 7.58 -5.68 -33.37
N LEU A 300 8.73 -6.29 -33.04
CA LEU A 300 9.54 -7.03 -34.01
C LEU A 300 8.82 -8.28 -34.53
N HIS A 301 8.09 -9.00 -33.67
CA HIS A 301 7.30 -10.15 -34.09
C HIS A 301 6.15 -9.75 -35.01
N GLU A 302 5.46 -8.66 -34.71
CA GLU A 302 4.41 -8.09 -35.56
C GLU A 302 4.98 -7.61 -36.90
N ALA A 303 6.10 -6.89 -36.89
CA ALA A 303 6.79 -6.46 -38.10
C ALA A 303 7.22 -7.63 -38.99
N ARG A 304 7.77 -8.71 -38.40
CA ARG A 304 8.11 -9.95 -39.14
C ARG A 304 6.88 -10.62 -39.72
N SER A 305 5.77 -10.63 -38.98
CA SER A 305 4.50 -11.23 -39.45
C SER A 305 3.91 -10.42 -40.60
N ALA A 306 3.92 -9.09 -40.50
CA ALA A 306 3.54 -8.17 -41.56
C ALA A 306 4.44 -8.32 -42.80
N GLN A 307 5.76 -8.48 -42.60
CA GLN A 307 6.71 -8.72 -43.68
C GLN A 307 6.41 -10.03 -44.42
N LYS A 308 6.10 -11.12 -43.69
CA LYS A 308 5.70 -12.40 -44.31
C LYS A 308 4.40 -12.27 -45.11
N LEU A 309 3.41 -11.54 -44.59
CA LEU A 309 2.16 -11.27 -45.29
C LEU A 309 2.39 -10.45 -46.55
N MET A 310 3.22 -9.40 -46.47
CA MET A 310 3.59 -8.58 -47.62
C MET A 310 4.33 -9.40 -48.69
N TRP A 311 5.23 -10.30 -48.27
CA TRP A 311 5.91 -11.22 -49.17
C TRP A 311 4.92 -12.12 -49.92
N LEU A 312 3.97 -12.75 -49.22
CA LEU A 312 2.95 -13.58 -49.86
C LEU A 312 2.07 -12.76 -50.80
N ALA A 313 1.59 -11.60 -50.36
CA ALA A 313 0.76 -10.71 -51.18
C ALA A 313 1.48 -10.29 -52.46
N SER A 314 2.79 -10.02 -52.40
CA SER A 314 3.59 -9.64 -53.58
C SER A 314 3.62 -10.72 -54.68
N ILE A 315 3.51 -12.00 -54.30
CA ILE A 315 3.47 -13.13 -55.23
C ILE A 315 2.02 -13.37 -55.71
N TYR A 316 1.07 -13.44 -54.78
CA TYR A 316 -0.31 -13.81 -55.08
C TYR A 316 -1.09 -12.74 -55.85
N LEU A 317 -0.82 -11.44 -55.62
CA LEU A 317 -1.56 -10.36 -56.30
C LEU A 317 -1.35 -10.37 -57.83
N PRO A 318 -0.10 -10.42 -58.36
CA PRO A 318 0.12 -10.54 -59.80
C PRO A 318 -0.45 -11.82 -60.40
N LEU A 319 -0.31 -12.96 -59.71
CA LEU A 319 -0.87 -14.24 -60.15
C LEU A 319 -2.40 -14.20 -60.24
N THR A 320 -3.06 -13.59 -59.26
CA THR A 320 -4.51 -13.42 -59.25
C THR A 320 -4.97 -12.47 -60.36
N LEU A 321 -4.20 -11.40 -60.65
CA LEU A 321 -4.48 -10.50 -61.76
C LEU A 321 -4.46 -11.23 -63.11
N VAL A 322 -3.41 -12.04 -63.36
CA VAL A 322 -3.31 -12.85 -64.57
C VAL A 322 -4.48 -13.84 -64.66
N ALA A 323 -4.74 -14.58 -63.58
CA ALA A 323 -5.88 -15.51 -63.53
C ALA A 323 -7.22 -14.81 -63.78
N SER A 324 -7.40 -13.58 -63.29
CA SER A 324 -8.60 -12.77 -63.53
C SER A 324 -8.73 -12.34 -64.99
N ILE A 325 -7.64 -11.94 -65.66
CA ILE A 325 -7.64 -11.55 -67.08
C ILE A 325 -8.03 -12.73 -67.96
N PHE A 326 -7.54 -13.94 -67.65
CA PHE A 326 -7.86 -15.15 -68.41
C PHE A 326 -9.18 -15.83 -68.01
N GLY A 327 -9.64 -15.61 -66.78
CA GLY A 327 -10.95 -16.08 -66.31
C GLY A 327 -12.12 -15.24 -66.81
N MET A 328 -11.86 -14.00 -67.25
CA MET A 328 -12.84 -13.22 -68.02
C MET A 328 -13.01 -13.86 -69.40
N ASN A 329 -14.25 -13.97 -69.90
CA ASN A 329 -14.57 -14.56 -71.21
C ASN A 329 -13.88 -13.79 -72.36
N ILE A 330 -12.63 -14.15 -72.66
CA ILE A 330 -11.86 -13.63 -73.80
C ILE A 330 -12.54 -14.00 -75.13
N ASP A 331 -13.38 -15.04 -75.12
CA ASP A 331 -14.16 -15.49 -76.27
C ASP A 331 -15.11 -14.41 -76.84
N VAL A 332 -15.50 -13.41 -76.03
CA VAL A 332 -16.41 -12.34 -76.46
C VAL A 332 -15.68 -11.16 -77.13
N ILE A 333 -14.36 -11.02 -76.94
CA ILE A 333 -13.61 -9.82 -77.38
C ILE A 333 -12.86 -10.03 -78.71
N ASN A 334 -12.46 -11.26 -79.05
CA ASN A 334 -11.55 -11.49 -80.18
C ASN A 334 -12.09 -12.33 -81.35
N GLU A 335 -13.31 -12.88 -81.30
CA GLU A 335 -13.95 -13.73 -82.34
C GLU A 335 -13.08 -14.89 -82.91
N SER A 336 -11.90 -15.13 -82.32
CA SER A 336 -10.87 -16.04 -82.79
C SER A 336 -10.26 -16.72 -81.57
N PRO A 337 -10.05 -18.06 -81.60
CA PRO A 337 -9.57 -18.80 -80.45
C PRO A 337 -8.19 -18.26 -80.04
N ALA A 338 -8.13 -17.68 -78.84
CA ALA A 338 -6.88 -17.15 -78.30
C ALA A 338 -5.85 -18.30 -78.28
N PRO A 339 -4.70 -18.14 -78.94
CA PRO A 339 -3.77 -19.23 -79.07
C PRO A 339 -3.10 -19.48 -77.71
N TRP A 340 -3.00 -20.75 -77.30
CA TRP A 340 -2.51 -21.17 -75.99
C TRP A 340 -1.15 -20.57 -75.58
N TRP A 341 -0.32 -20.16 -76.56
CA TRP A 341 0.96 -19.49 -76.32
C TRP A 341 0.82 -18.09 -75.71
N ALA A 342 -0.31 -17.39 -75.91
CA ALA A 342 -0.56 -16.08 -75.31
C ALA A 342 -0.68 -16.14 -73.77
N CYS A 343 -1.20 -17.26 -73.24
CA CYS A 343 -1.24 -17.54 -71.81
C CYS A 343 0.18 -17.74 -71.24
N VAL A 344 1.06 -18.40 -72.00
CA VAL A 344 2.47 -18.60 -71.59
C VAL A 344 3.22 -17.27 -71.57
N VAL A 345 3.06 -16.43 -72.60
CA VAL A 345 3.78 -15.15 -72.69
C VAL A 345 3.37 -14.19 -71.58
N THR A 346 2.08 -14.09 -71.28
CA THR A 346 1.57 -13.24 -70.18
C THR A 346 2.01 -13.72 -68.81
N LEU A 347 2.07 -15.04 -68.59
CA LEU A 347 2.59 -15.61 -67.34
C LEU A 347 4.10 -15.32 -67.16
N VAL A 348 4.88 -15.40 -68.24
CA VAL A 348 6.31 -15.03 -68.22
C VAL A 348 6.50 -13.54 -67.93
N PHE A 349 5.70 -12.66 -68.54
CA PHE A 349 5.75 -11.23 -68.26
C PHE A 349 5.35 -10.91 -66.81
N ALA A 350 4.32 -11.55 -66.29
CA ALA A 350 3.91 -11.38 -64.89
C ALA A 350 4.99 -11.89 -63.92
N ALA A 351 5.63 -13.02 -64.21
CA ALA A 351 6.75 -13.53 -63.41
C ALA A 351 7.95 -12.57 -63.43
N LEU A 352 8.33 -12.03 -64.60
CA LEU A 352 9.40 -11.05 -64.73
C LEU A 352 9.08 -9.74 -64.00
N PHE A 353 7.84 -9.27 -64.10
CA PHE A 353 7.39 -8.07 -63.39
C PHE A 353 7.44 -8.26 -61.87
N THR A 354 6.99 -9.42 -61.38
CA THR A 354 7.06 -9.77 -59.96
C THR A 354 8.51 -9.86 -59.48
N ALA A 355 9.40 -10.49 -60.27
CA ALA A 355 10.82 -10.56 -59.97
C ALA A 355 11.50 -9.18 -59.95
N ALA A 356 11.13 -8.28 -60.87
CA ALA A 356 11.63 -6.91 -60.91
C ALA A 356 11.21 -6.12 -59.66
N ILE A 357 9.95 -6.24 -59.23
CA ILE A 357 9.46 -5.62 -58.00
C ILE A 357 10.23 -6.16 -56.78
N LEU A 358 10.43 -7.47 -56.71
CA LEU A 358 11.20 -8.09 -55.62
C LEU A 358 12.66 -7.61 -55.59
N MET A 359 13.33 -7.53 -56.74
CA MET A 359 14.69 -6.97 -56.82
C MET A 359 14.75 -5.51 -56.36
N ILE A 360 13.76 -4.69 -56.72
CA ILE A 360 13.69 -3.29 -56.29
C ILE A 360 13.49 -3.24 -54.76
N PHE A 361 12.62 -4.09 -54.22
CA PHE A 361 12.36 -4.16 -52.78
C PHE A 361 13.61 -4.60 -52.00
N GLU A 362 14.32 -5.62 -52.48
CA GLU A 362 15.60 -6.07 -51.91
C GLU A 362 16.67 -4.97 -51.96
N ARG A 363 16.76 -4.25 -53.07
CA ARG A 363 17.70 -3.12 -53.23
C ARG A 363 17.41 -1.99 -52.25
N LEU A 364 16.14 -1.66 -52.03
CA LEU A 364 15.72 -0.62 -51.08
C LEU A 364 16.02 -1.06 -49.64
N ASN A 365 15.71 -2.30 -49.27
CA ASN A 365 16.02 -2.84 -47.95
C ASN A 365 17.54 -2.92 -47.68
N ALA A 366 18.33 -3.31 -48.67
CA ALA A 366 19.79 -3.35 -48.56
C ALA A 366 20.42 -1.95 -48.41
N ALA A 367 19.78 -0.92 -48.96
CA ALA A 367 20.22 0.47 -48.81
C ALA A 367 19.89 1.05 -47.41
N GLU A 368 18.88 0.52 -46.72
CA GLU A 368 18.50 0.93 -45.37
C GLU A 368 19.31 0.21 -44.26
N ALA A 369 19.75 -1.03 -44.51
CA ALA A 369 20.57 -1.82 -43.59
C ALA A 369 21.82 -1.11 -43.00
N PRO A 370 22.65 -0.37 -43.76
CA PRO A 370 23.85 0.26 -43.20
C PRO A 370 23.56 1.43 -42.23
N LYS A 371 22.34 1.97 -42.22
CA LYS A 371 21.97 3.07 -41.29
C LYS A 371 21.46 2.56 -39.95
N ALA A 372 20.79 1.41 -39.92
CA ALA A 372 20.23 0.83 -38.69
C ALA A 372 21.33 0.33 -37.72
N GLU A 373 22.43 -0.23 -38.25
CA GLU A 373 23.55 -0.72 -37.46
C GLU A 373 24.32 0.42 -36.76
N GLN A 374 24.40 1.61 -37.39
CA GLN A 374 24.99 2.80 -36.77
C GLN A 374 24.08 3.49 -35.75
N SER A 375 22.75 3.36 -35.86
CA SER A 375 21.81 3.92 -34.86
C SER A 375 21.64 3.03 -33.62
N GLY A 376 21.75 1.70 -33.77
CA GLY A 376 21.67 0.75 -32.64
C GLY A 376 22.89 0.81 -31.71
N LEU A 377 24.09 1.03 -32.25
CA LEU A 377 25.32 1.18 -31.45
C LEU A 377 25.43 2.52 -30.71
N ARG A 378 24.65 3.53 -31.08
CA ARG A 378 24.63 4.84 -30.39
C ARG A 378 23.67 4.93 -29.21
N GLY A 379 22.76 3.96 -29.03
CA GLY A 379 21.79 3.93 -27.94
C GLY A 379 22.15 3.05 -26.73
N VAL A 380 23.27 2.31 -26.78
CA VAL A 380 23.64 1.27 -25.79
C VAL A 380 24.98 1.55 -25.08
N LEU A 381 25.63 2.69 -25.34
CA LEU A 381 26.80 3.12 -24.56
C LEU A 381 26.38 4.23 -23.58
N PRO A 382 26.51 4.01 -22.25
CA PRO A 382 26.33 5.07 -21.25
C PRO A 382 27.41 6.15 -21.31
#